data_AF-A0A517PT26-F1
#
_entry.id   AF-A0A517PT26-F1
#
_cell.length_a   1.000
_cell.length_b   1.000
_cell.length_c   1.000
_cell.angle_alpha   90.00
_cell.angle_beta   90.00
_cell.angle_gamma   90.00
#
_symmetry.space_group_name_H-M   'P 1'
#
loop_
_entity.id
_entity.type
_entity.pdbx_description
1 polymer ?
#
loop_
_entity_poly.entity_id
_entity_poly.type
_entity_poly.pdbx_seq_one_letter_code
_entity_poly.pdbx_strand_id
1 'polypeptide(L)'
;MDLEQGAGLKLNRDLIPDSLQAFIPCAEKWGFESLDEQDQFVELMLRERPDEVTAFNDLVDQAHAQIIEWGKSLTEFDKNRDDFEERDWNHPYWAFLATLKVREVTGQAGAAEFSDARARMSAEARLYRFNEALSQAVMHFQRQEYREYVTLMDSYQDLMSPAQKKKYDFARRKITSETG
;
A
#
# COMPACT_ATOMS: atom_id res chain seq x y z
N MET A 1 -7.43 -17.06 9.94
CA MET A 1 -6.31 -16.21 10.39
C MET A 1 -6.24 -16.28 11.91
N ASP A 2 -5.04 -16.40 12.47
CA ASP A 2 -4.82 -16.43 13.92
C ASP A 2 -4.66 -14.99 14.43
N LEU A 3 -5.59 -14.54 15.29
CA LEU A 3 -5.60 -13.18 15.82
C LEU A 3 -4.50 -12.93 16.86
N GLU A 4 -3.95 -13.98 17.47
CA GLU A 4 -2.82 -13.86 18.38
C GLU A 4 -1.53 -13.59 17.63
N GLN A 5 -1.32 -14.33 16.54
CA GLN A 5 -0.11 -14.24 15.71
C GLN A 5 -0.12 -13.04 14.75
N GLY A 6 -1.28 -12.69 14.20
CA GLY A 6 -1.40 -11.65 13.16
C GLY A 6 -0.53 -11.96 11.94
N ALA A 7 0.26 -11.00 11.49
CA ALA A 7 1.18 -11.16 10.37
C ALA A 7 2.31 -12.16 10.66
N GLY A 8 2.66 -12.34 11.94
CA GLY A 8 3.68 -13.30 12.35
C GLY A 8 5.06 -13.08 11.73
N LEU A 9 5.39 -11.82 11.41
CA LEU A 9 6.65 -11.49 10.75
C LEU A 9 7.84 -11.77 11.67
N LYS A 10 9.01 -11.96 11.06
CA LYS A 10 10.29 -12.05 11.75
C LYS A 10 11.19 -10.95 11.23
N LEU A 11 11.18 -9.81 11.92
CA LEU A 11 11.91 -8.63 11.46
C LEU A 11 13.40 -8.76 11.78
N ASN A 12 14.24 -8.29 10.87
CA ASN A 12 15.67 -8.20 11.13
C ASN A 12 15.95 -7.09 12.14
N ARG A 13 16.15 -7.48 13.41
CA ARG A 13 16.29 -6.54 14.54
C ARG A 13 17.56 -5.70 14.49
N ASP A 14 18.59 -6.16 13.78
CA ASP A 14 19.87 -5.45 13.64
C ASP A 14 19.74 -4.15 12.85
N LEU A 15 18.67 -4.01 12.05
CA LEU A 15 18.38 -2.81 11.27
C LEU A 15 17.45 -1.84 12.00
N ILE A 16 16.96 -2.21 13.19
CA ILE A 16 15.94 -1.45 13.93
C ILE A 16 16.64 -0.63 15.03
N PRO A 17 16.42 0.71 15.09
CA PRO A 17 16.99 1.55 16.12
C PRO A 17 16.60 1.09 17.54
N ASP A 18 17.51 1.26 18.50
CA ASP A 18 17.28 0.90 19.91
C ASP A 18 16.00 1.52 20.49
N SER A 19 15.68 2.74 20.08
CA SER A 19 14.48 3.46 20.50
C SER A 19 13.17 2.75 20.12
N LEU A 20 13.21 1.89 19.10
CA LEU A 20 12.05 1.18 18.55
C LEU A 20 12.03 -0.32 18.88
N GLN A 21 13.04 -0.84 19.59
CA GLN A 21 13.14 -2.28 19.92
C GLN A 21 11.91 -2.79 20.69
N ALA A 22 11.37 -1.98 21.59
CA ALA A 22 10.16 -2.34 22.35
C ALA A 22 8.90 -2.43 21.48
N PHE A 23 8.89 -1.77 20.32
CA PHE A 23 7.75 -1.77 19.39
C PHE A 23 7.78 -2.95 18.41
N ILE A 24 8.90 -3.69 18.32
CA ILE A 24 9.05 -4.81 17.38
C ILE A 24 7.89 -5.82 17.45
N PRO A 25 7.44 -6.30 18.62
CA PRO A 25 6.33 -7.26 18.67
C PRO A 25 5.04 -6.71 18.06
N CYS A 26 4.81 -5.40 18.17
CA CYS A 26 3.68 -4.72 17.55
C CYS A 26 3.82 -4.73 16.02
N ALA A 27 4.98 -4.32 15.50
CA ALA A 27 5.26 -4.34 14.07
C ALA A 27 5.21 -5.77 13.47
N GLU A 28 5.69 -6.77 14.20
CA GLU A 28 5.66 -8.18 13.77
C GLU A 28 4.24 -8.74 13.65
N LYS A 29 3.31 -8.25 14.48
CA LYS A 29 1.91 -8.68 14.49
C LYS A 29 1.04 -7.90 13.51
N TRP A 30 1.25 -6.59 13.36
CA TRP A 30 0.36 -5.69 12.64
C TRP A 30 0.91 -5.21 11.28
N GLY A 31 2.18 -5.46 10.98
CA GLY A 31 2.89 -4.92 9.81
C GLY A 31 2.72 -5.73 8.53
N PHE A 32 1.51 -6.20 8.21
CA PHE A 32 1.25 -7.05 7.05
C PHE A 32 1.80 -6.50 5.72
N GLU A 33 2.39 -7.39 4.91
CA GLU A 33 2.83 -7.06 3.55
C GLU A 33 1.64 -7.06 2.55
N SER A 34 0.67 -7.95 2.78
CA SER A 34 -0.56 -8.04 1.99
C SER A 34 -1.64 -7.14 2.57
N LEU A 35 -2.14 -6.20 1.75
CA LEU A 35 -3.23 -5.32 2.14
C LEU A 35 -4.53 -6.09 2.42
N ASP A 36 -4.82 -7.14 1.64
CA ASP A 36 -6.04 -7.93 1.81
C ASP A 36 -6.03 -8.72 3.13
N GLU A 37 -4.86 -9.25 3.52
CA GLU A 37 -4.70 -9.95 4.80
C GLU A 37 -4.74 -8.97 5.97
N GLN A 38 -4.11 -7.79 5.80
CA GLN A 38 -4.16 -6.71 6.79
C GLN A 38 -5.61 -6.29 7.07
N ASP A 39 -6.40 -6.06 6.03
CA ASP A 39 -7.76 -5.56 6.18
C ASP A 39 -8.65 -6.61 6.86
N GLN A 40 -8.55 -7.88 6.46
CA GLN A 40 -9.24 -8.98 7.14
C GLN A 40 -8.82 -9.11 8.61
N PHE A 41 -7.53 -8.95 8.91
CA PHE A 41 -7.03 -9.04 10.28
C PHE A 41 -7.62 -7.92 11.14
N VAL A 42 -7.54 -6.69 10.65
CA VAL A 42 -7.98 -5.52 11.40
C VAL A 42 -9.49 -5.54 11.60
N GLU A 43 -10.28 -5.95 10.60
CA GLU A 43 -11.73 -6.13 10.75
C GLU A 43 -12.07 -7.13 11.86
N LEU A 44 -11.37 -8.27 11.89
CA LEU A 44 -11.56 -9.27 12.94
C LEU A 44 -11.11 -8.74 14.31
N MET A 45 -9.98 -8.03 14.38
CA MET A 45 -9.47 -7.42 15.61
C MET A 45 -10.43 -6.37 16.18
N LEU A 46 -10.97 -5.49 15.33
CA LEU A 46 -11.97 -4.49 15.75
C LEU A 46 -13.26 -5.13 16.26
N ARG A 47 -13.65 -6.27 15.71
CA ARG A 47 -14.87 -6.99 16.11
C ARG A 47 -14.69 -7.82 17.38
N GLU A 48 -13.56 -8.53 17.49
CA GLU A 48 -13.36 -9.59 18.49
C GLU A 48 -12.44 -9.17 19.62
N ARG A 49 -11.55 -8.19 19.40
CA ARG A 49 -10.52 -7.74 20.36
C ARG A 49 -10.35 -6.21 20.39
N PRO A 50 -11.41 -5.42 20.60
CA PRO A 50 -11.34 -3.95 20.54
C PRO A 50 -10.38 -3.33 21.57
N ASP A 51 -10.21 -3.95 22.74
CA ASP A 51 -9.26 -3.50 23.76
C ASP A 51 -7.80 -3.64 23.25
N GLU A 52 -7.53 -4.70 22.49
CA GLU A 52 -6.22 -4.92 21.89
C GLU A 52 -5.95 -3.92 20.77
N VAL A 53 -6.98 -3.55 19.98
CA VAL A 53 -6.87 -2.47 18.99
C VAL A 53 -6.60 -1.12 19.67
N THR A 54 -7.21 -0.86 20.83
CA THR A 54 -6.96 0.36 21.60
C THR A 54 -5.52 0.40 22.11
N ALA A 55 -5.03 -0.70 22.69
CA ALA A 55 -3.64 -0.81 23.13
C ALA A 55 -2.64 -0.68 21.97
N PHE A 56 -2.96 -1.28 20.82
CA PHE A 56 -2.21 -1.09 19.57
C PHE A 56 -2.15 0.39 19.20
N ASN A 57 -3.30 1.07 19.21
CA ASN A 57 -3.38 2.48 18.83
C ASN A 57 -2.49 3.37 19.72
N ASP A 58 -2.53 3.15 21.03
CA ASP A 58 -1.73 3.89 22.01
C ASP A 58 -0.22 3.64 21.81
N LEU A 59 0.18 2.40 21.53
CA LEU A 59 1.56 2.04 21.25
C LEU A 59 2.08 2.72 19.98
N VAL A 60 1.27 2.74 18.92
CA VAL A 60 1.62 3.42 17.66
C VAL A 60 1.77 4.92 17.89
N ASP A 61 0.84 5.54 18.62
CA ASP A 61 0.87 6.98 18.90
C ASP A 61 2.14 7.38 19.68
N GLN A 62 2.57 6.53 20.63
CA GLN A 62 3.82 6.73 21.38
C GLN A 62 5.08 6.57 20.50
N ALA A 63 5.08 5.60 19.58
CA ALA A 63 6.21 5.32 18.69
C ALA A 63 6.27 6.23 17.45
N HIS A 64 5.17 6.92 17.11
CA HIS A 64 5.00 7.63 15.85
C HIS A 64 6.16 8.57 15.50
N ALA A 65 6.57 9.42 16.44
CA ALA A 65 7.66 10.38 16.20
C ALA A 65 8.99 9.68 15.86
N GLN A 66 9.30 8.59 16.57
CA GLN A 66 10.53 7.82 16.39
C GLN A 66 10.52 7.05 15.07
N ILE A 67 9.36 6.50 14.66
CA ILE A 67 9.21 5.83 13.36
C ILE A 67 9.46 6.83 12.22
N ILE A 68 8.86 8.02 12.29
CA ILE A 68 9.06 9.06 11.27
C ILE A 68 10.51 9.56 11.24
N GLU A 69 11.14 9.72 12.41
CA GLU A 69 12.56 10.11 12.50
C GLU A 69 13.48 9.05 11.88
N TRP A 70 13.25 7.77 12.19
CA TRP A 70 13.99 6.67 11.57
C TRP A 70 13.84 6.67 10.06
N GLY A 71 12.61 6.82 9.54
CA GLY A 71 12.36 6.92 8.09
C GLY A 71 13.17 8.03 7.41
N LYS A 72 13.32 9.19 8.07
CA LYS A 72 14.12 10.31 7.54
C LYS A 72 15.62 10.03 7.54
N SER A 73 16.11 9.15 8.41
CA SER A 73 17.52 8.76 8.45
C SER A 73 17.92 7.74 7.38
N LEU A 74 16.95 7.05 6.77
CA LEU A 74 17.18 6.02 5.75
C LEU A 74 17.37 6.64 4.37
N THR A 75 18.54 7.25 4.17
CA THR A 75 18.90 7.91 2.90
C THR A 75 18.97 6.96 1.70
N GLU A 76 19.13 5.66 1.94
CA GLU A 76 19.10 4.60 0.94
C GLU A 76 17.74 4.49 0.22
N PHE A 77 16.68 5.04 0.82
CA PHE A 77 15.34 5.12 0.22
C PHE A 77 15.11 6.40 -0.58
N ASP A 78 16.08 7.32 -0.64
CA ASP A 78 16.05 8.52 -1.48
C ASP A 78 16.46 8.19 -2.93
N LYS A 79 15.77 7.20 -3.50
CA LYS A 79 15.92 6.76 -4.89
C LYS A 79 14.56 6.42 -5.49
N ASN A 80 14.45 6.35 -6.82
CA ASN A 80 13.18 5.98 -7.42
C ASN A 80 12.84 4.54 -7.07
N ARG A 81 11.54 4.25 -6.99
CA ARG A 81 11.04 2.91 -6.68
C ARG A 81 11.57 1.84 -7.64
N ASP A 82 11.75 2.19 -8.91
CA ASP A 82 12.27 1.28 -9.94
C ASP A 82 13.76 0.94 -9.72
N ASP A 83 14.46 1.72 -8.89
CA ASP A 83 15.85 1.50 -8.47
C ASP A 83 15.95 0.73 -7.13
N PHE A 84 14.82 0.28 -6.56
CA PHE A 84 14.83 -0.52 -5.33
C PHE A 84 15.22 -1.96 -5.63
N GLU A 85 16.15 -2.46 -4.82
CA GLU A 85 16.56 -3.84 -4.81
C GLU A 85 15.73 -4.62 -3.79
N GLU A 86 15.78 -5.95 -3.85
CA GLU A 86 15.07 -6.84 -2.93
C GLU A 86 15.37 -6.52 -1.46
N ARG A 87 16.61 -6.14 -1.13
CA ARG A 87 16.99 -5.74 0.24
C ARG A 87 16.27 -4.49 0.74
N ASP A 88 15.93 -3.57 -0.16
CA ASP A 88 15.23 -2.34 0.22
C ASP A 88 13.78 -2.66 0.54
N TRP A 89 13.15 -3.52 -0.26
CA TRP A 89 11.80 -4.02 -0.02
C TRP A 89 11.67 -4.89 1.24
N ASN A 90 12.73 -5.62 1.59
CA ASN A 90 12.77 -6.46 2.78
C ASN A 90 13.19 -5.70 4.05
N HIS A 91 13.34 -4.38 3.99
CA HIS A 91 13.75 -3.60 5.14
C HIS A 91 12.61 -3.50 6.19
N PRO A 92 12.89 -3.68 7.50
CA PRO A 92 11.86 -3.73 8.53
C PRO A 92 11.05 -2.44 8.68
N TYR A 93 11.59 -1.30 8.22
CA TYR A 93 10.88 -0.01 8.21
C TYR A 93 9.48 -0.10 7.56
N TRP A 94 9.29 -0.93 6.53
CA TRP A 94 7.98 -1.06 5.87
C TRP A 94 6.91 -1.61 6.81
N ALA A 95 7.25 -2.57 7.67
CA ALA A 95 6.33 -3.11 8.66
C ALA A 95 5.93 -2.05 9.70
N PHE A 96 6.86 -1.20 10.12
CA PHE A 96 6.59 -0.08 11.03
C PHE A 96 5.70 0.98 10.35
N LEU A 97 5.98 1.32 9.09
CA LEU A 97 5.16 2.23 8.32
C LEU A 97 3.73 1.70 8.12
N ALA A 98 3.58 0.39 7.91
CA ALA A 98 2.27 -0.27 7.82
C ALA A 98 1.47 -0.09 9.13
N THR A 99 2.10 -0.19 10.31
CA THR A 99 1.41 0.08 11.58
C THR A 99 0.87 1.50 11.69
N LEU A 100 1.58 2.52 11.18
CA LEU A 100 1.08 3.89 11.13
C LEU A 100 -0.19 3.99 10.26
N LYS A 101 -0.19 3.27 9.13
CA LYS A 101 -1.35 3.24 8.23
C LYS A 101 -2.55 2.50 8.79
N VAL A 102 -2.34 1.42 9.54
CA VAL A 102 -3.41 0.77 10.29
C VAL A 102 -3.96 1.73 11.35
N ARG A 103 -3.08 2.43 12.08
CA ARG A 103 -3.50 3.41 13.10
C ARG A 103 -4.39 4.54 12.57
N GLU A 104 -4.10 5.05 11.36
CA GLU A 104 -4.89 6.11 10.72
C GLU A 104 -6.38 5.74 10.61
N VAL A 105 -6.68 4.46 10.39
CA VAL A 105 -8.05 3.96 10.18
C VAL A 105 -8.67 3.36 11.44
N THR A 106 -7.88 2.71 12.31
CA THR A 106 -8.40 2.06 13.53
C THR A 106 -8.72 3.01 14.67
N GLY A 107 -8.14 4.22 14.72
CA GLY A 107 -8.51 5.18 15.77
C GLY A 107 -9.53 6.24 15.36
N GLN A 108 -10.22 6.02 14.23
CA GLN A 108 -11.36 6.85 13.82
C GLN A 108 -12.71 6.12 14.00
N ALA A 109 -12.72 4.81 14.28
CA ALA A 109 -13.86 3.98 13.87
C ALA A 109 -13.91 2.54 14.45
N GLY A 110 -15.12 1.98 14.54
CA GLY A 110 -15.36 0.53 14.72
C GLY A 110 -15.24 -0.28 13.40
N ALA A 111 -15.40 -1.61 13.45
CA ALA A 111 -15.13 -2.52 12.30
C ALA A 111 -15.82 -2.13 10.97
N ALA A 112 -17.09 -1.72 10.99
CA ALA A 112 -17.82 -1.34 9.77
C ALA A 112 -17.31 -0.01 9.19
N GLU A 113 -16.95 0.93 10.05
CA GLU A 113 -16.43 2.24 9.66
C GLU A 113 -14.97 2.13 9.16
N PHE A 114 -14.20 1.14 9.64
CA PHE A 114 -12.87 0.80 9.14
C PHE A 114 -12.92 0.36 7.67
N SER A 115 -13.80 -0.59 7.32
CA SER A 115 -13.97 -1.05 5.93
C SER A 115 -14.32 0.12 4.99
N ASP A 116 -15.24 1.00 5.41
CA ASP A 116 -15.65 2.15 4.60
C ASP A 116 -14.54 3.21 4.44
N ALA A 117 -13.83 3.54 5.53
CA ALA A 117 -12.72 4.48 5.48
C ALA A 117 -11.59 3.95 4.58
N ARG A 118 -11.29 2.66 4.67
CA ARG A 118 -10.25 2.01 3.87
C ARG A 118 -10.64 1.92 2.39
N ALA A 119 -11.89 1.58 2.09
CA ALA A 119 -12.42 1.58 0.72
C ALA A 119 -12.29 2.98 0.08
N ARG A 120 -12.56 4.05 0.83
CA ARG A 120 -12.37 5.44 0.35
C ARG A 120 -10.90 5.76 0.08
N MET A 121 -10.00 5.46 1.02
CA MET A 121 -8.57 5.69 0.84
C MET A 121 -8.00 4.88 -0.34
N SER A 122 -8.44 3.63 -0.51
CA SER A 122 -8.04 2.77 -1.63
C SER A 122 -8.54 3.32 -2.97
N ALA A 123 -9.81 3.77 -3.02
CA ALA A 123 -10.37 4.40 -4.21
C ALA A 123 -9.65 5.70 -4.59
N GLU A 124 -9.30 6.54 -3.61
CA GLU A 124 -8.54 7.77 -3.82
C GLU A 124 -7.12 7.49 -4.31
N ALA A 125 -6.40 6.55 -3.68
CA ALA A 125 -5.06 6.15 -4.11
C ALA A 125 -5.07 5.50 -5.50
N ARG A 126 -6.12 4.73 -5.83
CA ARG A 126 -6.29 4.15 -7.16
C ARG A 126 -6.62 5.21 -8.21
N LEU A 127 -7.42 6.22 -7.86
CA LEU A 127 -7.68 7.37 -8.73
C LEU A 127 -6.42 8.20 -8.98
N TYR A 128 -5.59 8.42 -7.95
CA TYR A 128 -4.30 9.08 -8.09
C TYR A 128 -3.38 8.33 -9.07
N ARG A 129 -3.20 7.02 -8.86
CA ARG A 129 -2.39 6.16 -9.75
C ARG A 129 -2.95 6.09 -11.17
N PHE A 130 -4.27 6.09 -11.32
CA PHE A 130 -4.91 6.19 -12.62
C PHE A 130 -4.57 7.50 -13.33
N ASN A 131 -4.60 8.64 -12.62
CA ASN A 131 -4.25 9.94 -13.20
C ASN A 131 -2.77 10.01 -13.63
N GLU A 132 -1.88 9.43 -12.84
CA GLU A 132 -0.46 9.32 -13.18
C GLU A 132 -0.25 8.41 -14.40
N ALA A 133 -0.82 7.20 -14.39
CA ALA A 133 -0.78 6.27 -15.51
C ALA A 133 -1.36 6.89 -16.77
N LEU A 134 -2.46 7.64 -16.67
CA LEU A 134 -3.08 8.35 -17.79
C LEU A 134 -2.14 9.40 -18.39
N SER A 135 -1.41 10.15 -17.56
CA SER A 135 -0.44 11.15 -18.02
C SER A 135 0.64 10.51 -18.89
N GLN A 136 1.22 9.40 -18.42
CA GLN A 136 2.23 8.64 -19.16
C GLN A 136 1.64 7.96 -20.41
N ALA A 137 0.46 7.35 -20.27
CA ALA A 137 -0.24 6.67 -21.35
C ALA A 137 -0.56 7.62 -22.52
N VAL A 138 -0.89 8.88 -22.25
CA VAL A 138 -1.08 9.88 -23.33
C VAL A 138 0.17 10.03 -24.19
N MET A 139 1.37 10.02 -23.60
CA MET A 139 2.62 10.10 -24.35
C MET A 139 2.84 8.86 -25.22
N HIS A 140 2.65 7.66 -24.66
CA HIS A 140 2.76 6.40 -25.42
C HIS A 140 1.77 6.36 -26.60
N PHE A 141 0.52 6.79 -26.38
CA PHE A 141 -0.48 6.85 -27.44
C PHE A 141 -0.09 7.82 -28.56
N GLN A 142 0.49 8.99 -28.22
CA GLN A 142 0.98 9.96 -29.21
C GLN A 142 2.16 9.42 -30.02
N ARG A 143 3.03 8.63 -29.40
CA ARG A 143 4.18 7.96 -30.04
C ARG A 143 3.82 6.69 -30.80
N GLN A 144 2.53 6.29 -30.78
CA GLN A 144 2.03 5.05 -31.37
C GLN A 144 2.58 3.78 -30.69
N GLU A 145 3.06 3.91 -29.46
CA GLU A 145 3.50 2.82 -28.58
C GLU A 145 2.25 2.17 -27.94
N TYR A 146 1.43 1.54 -28.78
CA TYR A 146 0.09 1.08 -28.40
C TYR A 146 0.10 -0.06 -27.38
N ARG A 147 1.15 -0.89 -27.40
CA ARG A 147 1.30 -2.01 -26.44
C ARG A 147 1.51 -1.47 -25.03
N GLU A 148 2.42 -0.51 -24.88
CA GLU A 148 2.76 0.17 -23.64
C GLU A 148 1.54 0.96 -23.12
N TYR A 149 0.82 1.64 -24.02
CA TYR A 149 -0.45 2.30 -23.69
C TYR A 149 -1.49 1.33 -23.12
N VAL A 150 -1.72 0.19 -23.76
CA VAL A 150 -2.70 -0.80 -23.30
C VAL A 150 -2.27 -1.39 -21.96
N THR A 151 -0.99 -1.74 -21.81
CA THR A 151 -0.43 -2.28 -20.55
C THR A 151 -0.64 -1.33 -19.37
N LEU A 152 -0.37 -0.03 -19.54
CA LEU A 152 -0.57 0.97 -18.48
C LEU A 152 -2.03 1.16 -18.10
N MET A 153 -2.94 1.02 -19.05
CA MET A 153 -4.35 1.37 -18.90
C MET A 153 -5.24 0.16 -18.54
N ASP A 154 -4.77 -1.08 -18.72
CA ASP A 154 -5.57 -2.30 -18.64
C ASP A 154 -6.28 -2.49 -17.28
N SER A 155 -5.58 -2.17 -16.20
CA SER A 155 -6.05 -2.31 -14.81
C SER A 155 -6.99 -1.20 -14.34
N TYR A 156 -7.29 -0.21 -15.19
CA TYR A 156 -8.10 0.96 -14.86
C TYR A 156 -9.33 1.15 -15.76
N GLN A 157 -9.77 0.12 -16.48
CA GLN A 157 -10.90 0.20 -17.41
C GLN A 157 -12.21 0.71 -16.79
N ASP A 158 -12.47 0.39 -15.53
CA ASP A 158 -13.63 0.88 -14.78
C ASP A 158 -13.57 2.38 -14.48
N LEU A 159 -12.36 2.94 -14.35
CA LEU A 159 -12.12 4.37 -14.07
C LEU A 159 -12.07 5.24 -15.35
N MET A 160 -11.99 4.62 -16.53
CA MET A 160 -11.93 5.34 -17.79
C MET A 160 -13.25 6.00 -18.18
N SER A 161 -13.19 7.26 -18.59
CA SER A 161 -14.26 7.94 -19.30
C SER A 161 -14.57 7.25 -20.65
N PRO A 162 -15.76 7.47 -21.23
CA PRO A 162 -16.13 6.90 -22.53
C PRO A 162 -15.14 7.24 -23.66
N ALA A 163 -14.50 8.41 -23.62
CA ALA A 163 -13.50 8.81 -24.61
C ALA A 163 -12.18 8.04 -24.45
N GLN A 164 -11.74 7.79 -23.21
CA GLN A 164 -10.55 6.98 -22.92
C GLN A 164 -10.76 5.52 -23.30
N LYS A 165 -11.94 4.95 -23.01
CA LYS A 165 -12.31 3.59 -23.44
C LYS A 165 -12.22 3.42 -24.96
N LYS A 166 -12.72 4.39 -25.73
CA LYS A 166 -12.59 4.37 -27.20
C LYS A 166 -11.12 4.40 -27.66
N LYS A 167 -10.24 5.16 -26.99
CA LYS A 167 -8.80 5.17 -27.29
C LYS A 167 -8.14 3.84 -26.94
N TYR A 168 -8.48 3.25 -25.80
CA TYR A 168 -8.04 1.91 -25.39
C TYR A 168 -8.45 0.83 -26.39
N ASP A 169 -9.71 0.80 -26.82
CA ASP A 169 -10.20 -0.15 -27.82
C ASP A 169 -9.49 0.02 -29.17
N PHE A 170 -9.22 1.26 -29.59
CA PHE A 170 -8.46 1.54 -30.80
C PHE A 170 -7.03 0.99 -30.71
N ALA A 171 -6.32 1.28 -29.62
CA ALA A 171 -4.96 0.82 -29.40
C ALA A 171 -4.88 -0.72 -29.37
N ARG A 172 -5.83 -1.39 -28.70
CA ARG A 172 -5.93 -2.86 -28.72
C ARG A 172 -6.06 -3.43 -30.12
N ARG A 173 -6.95 -2.86 -30.95
CA ARG A 173 -7.12 -3.30 -32.34
C ARG A 173 -5.85 -3.10 -33.16
N LYS A 174 -5.11 -2.02 -32.92
CA LYS A 174 -3.83 -1.74 -33.61
C LYS A 174 -2.78 -2.81 -33.31
N ILE A 175 -2.61 -3.17 -32.04
CA ILE A 175 -1.70 -4.25 -31.63
C ILE A 175 -2.04 -5.55 -32.36
N THR A 176 -3.33 -5.92 -32.39
CA THR A 176 -3.80 -7.16 -33.04
C THR A 176 -3.63 -7.14 -34.55
N SER A 177 -3.77 -5.98 -35.20
CA SER A 177 -3.55 -5.84 -36.66
C SER A 177 -2.08 -5.82 -37.09
N GLU A 178 -1.15 -5.52 -36.17
CA GLU A 178 0.29 -5.50 -36.44
C GLU A 178 0.97 -6.86 -36.22
N THR A 179 0.26 -7.82 -35.62
CA THR A 179 0.75 -9.19 -35.33
C THR A 179 0.17 -10.27 -36.23
N GLY A 180 -0.70 -9.91 -37.18
CA GLY A 180 -1.26 -10.81 -38.21
C GLY A 180 -0.78 -10.41 -39.61
#